data_AF-A0A945PNR7-F1
#
_entry.id   AF-A0A945PNR7-F1
#
_cell.length_a   1.000
_cell.length_b   1.000
_cell.length_c   1.000
_cell.angle_alpha   90.00
_cell.angle_beta   90.00
_cell.angle_gamma   90.00
#
_symmetry.space_group_name_H-M   'P 1'
#
loop_
_entity.id
_entity.type
_entity.pdbx_description
1 polymer ?
#
loop_
_entity_poly.entity_id
_entity_poly.type
_entity_poly.pdbx_seq_one_letter_code
_entity_poly.pdbx_strand_id
1 'polypeptide(L)' 'PELLGVLADHRDVDAIHAGGCSPKETRTLELGAAGNVKRVVVRKTKGSDWYDDRHCASPYWIDSFVDSKTIWHPSST' A
#
# COMPACT_ATOMS: atom_id res chain seq x y z
N PRO A 1 -17.19 -4.25 0.81
CA PRO A 1 -17.36 -2.80 0.54
C PRO A 1 -17.25 -1.94 1.82
N GLU A 2 -17.75 -2.50 2.91
CA GLU A 2 -17.86 -1.97 4.27
C GLU A 2 -16.51 -1.58 4.87
N LEU A 3 -15.44 -2.34 4.55
CA LEU A 3 -14.09 -2.07 5.07
C LEU A 3 -13.34 -0.98 4.32
N LEU A 4 -13.71 -0.71 3.06
CA LEU A 4 -12.91 0.15 2.19
C LEU A 4 -12.85 1.59 2.71
N GLY A 5 -14.00 2.18 3.04
CA GLY A 5 -14.06 3.52 3.61
C GLY A 5 -13.42 3.59 5.00
N VAL A 6 -13.68 2.58 5.84
CA VAL A 6 -13.10 2.51 7.20
C VAL A 6 -11.57 2.54 7.15
N LEU A 7 -10.96 1.74 6.27
CA LEU A 7 -9.49 1.71 6.13
C LEU A 7 -8.95 2.97 5.44
N ALA A 8 -9.66 3.51 4.45
CA ALA A 8 -9.26 4.75 3.76
C ALA A 8 -9.12 5.92 4.75
N ASP A 9 -10.09 6.08 5.65
CA ASP A 9 -10.16 7.21 6.58
C ASP A 9 -9.41 6.98 7.91
N HIS A 10 -8.95 5.74 8.18
CA HIS A 10 -8.31 5.41 9.45
C HIS A 10 -6.97 6.13 9.62
N ARG A 11 -6.85 7.06 10.57
CA ARG A 11 -5.63 7.88 10.72
C ARG A 11 -4.39 7.13 11.17
N ASP A 12 -4.56 5.98 11.83
CA ASP A 12 -3.46 5.15 12.36
C ASP A 12 -3.03 4.02 11.40
N VAL A 13 -3.47 4.08 10.14
CA VAL A 13 -2.98 3.20 9.07
C VAL A 13 -1.96 3.96 8.25
N ASP A 14 -0.74 3.45 8.13
CA ASP A 14 0.36 4.15 7.42
C ASP A 14 0.36 3.92 5.90
N ALA A 15 -0.22 2.80 5.45
CA ALA A 15 -0.32 2.48 4.04
C ALA A 15 -1.40 1.43 3.74
N ILE A 16 -1.93 1.44 2.51
CA ILE A 16 -2.91 0.48 2.02
C ILE A 16 -2.39 -0.19 0.75
N HIS A 17 -2.34 -1.52 0.77
CA HIS A 17 -2.19 -2.32 -0.43
C HIS A 17 -3.55 -2.89 -0.84
N ALA A 18 -4.07 -2.45 -1.98
CA ALA A 18 -5.33 -2.95 -2.53
C ALA A 18 -5.11 -3.62 -3.89
N GLY A 19 -6.06 -4.46 -4.30
CA GLY A 19 -6.09 -5.04 -5.64
C GLY A 19 -7.51 -5.28 -6.12
N GLY A 20 -7.70 -5.22 -7.44
CA GLY A 20 -9.01 -5.44 -8.07
C GLY A 20 -10.04 -4.34 -7.81
N CYS A 21 -9.63 -3.17 -7.33
CA CYS A 21 -10.52 -2.04 -7.10
C CYS A 21 -11.03 -1.43 -8.40
N SER A 22 -12.30 -1.08 -8.42
CA SER A 22 -12.90 -0.22 -9.44
C SER A 22 -12.33 1.21 -9.37
N PRO A 23 -12.46 2.03 -10.43
CA PRO A 23 -12.02 3.42 -10.40
C PRO A 23 -12.63 4.26 -9.27
N LYS A 24 -13.89 3.95 -8.91
CA LYS A 24 -14.58 4.61 -7.79
C LYS A 24 -13.94 4.25 -6.45
N GLU A 25 -13.63 2.97 -6.24
CA GLU A 25 -12.98 2.47 -5.02
C GLU A 25 -11.56 3.00 -4.89
N THR A 26 -10.79 3.00 -5.99
CA THR A 26 -9.45 3.63 -6.03
C THR A 26 -9.53 5.10 -5.62
N ARG A 27 -10.49 5.85 -6.18
CA ARG A 27 -10.69 7.25 -5.82
C ARG A 27 -11.05 7.43 -4.34
N THR A 28 -11.86 6.53 -3.77
CA THR A 28 -12.18 6.58 -2.33
C THR A 28 -10.92 6.37 -1.48
N LEU A 29 -10.07 5.40 -1.83
CA LEU A 29 -8.81 5.16 -1.13
C LEU A 29 -7.87 6.38 -1.22
N GLU A 30 -7.71 6.96 -2.41
CA GLU A 30 -6.86 8.13 -2.64
C GLU A 30 -7.35 9.39 -1.90
N LEU A 31 -8.67 9.61 -1.84
CA LEU A 31 -9.24 10.73 -1.10
C LEU A 31 -9.07 10.56 0.42
N GLY A 32 -9.33 9.37 0.97
CA GLY A 32 -9.10 9.10 2.40
C GLY A 32 -7.62 9.26 2.79
N ALA A 33 -6.72 8.88 1.88
CA ALA A 33 -5.28 9.06 2.07
C ALA A 33 -4.86 10.53 2.24
N ALA A 34 -5.61 11.49 1.69
CA ALA A 34 -5.34 12.91 1.91
C ALA A 34 -5.45 13.34 3.39
N GLY A 35 -6.16 12.56 4.23
CA GLY A 35 -6.35 12.86 5.66
C GLY A 35 -5.11 12.67 6.54
N ASN A 36 -4.16 11.82 6.14
CA ASN A 36 -2.90 11.61 6.87
C ASN A 36 -1.67 11.33 5.97
N VAL A 37 -1.83 11.47 4.65
CA VAL A 37 -0.78 11.23 3.64
C VAL A 37 -0.27 9.78 3.64
N LYS A 38 -1.10 8.80 4.04
CA LYS A 38 -0.78 7.37 3.91
C LYS A 38 -0.54 7.00 2.45
N ARG A 39 0.32 6.02 2.22
CA ARG A 39 0.57 5.49 0.86
C ARG A 39 -0.59 4.59 0.43
N VAL A 40 -1.00 4.67 -0.83
CA VAL A 40 -2.00 3.76 -1.41
C VAL A 40 -1.43 3.19 -2.70
N VAL A 41 -1.39 1.85 -2.79
CA VAL A 41 -1.04 1.15 -4.02
C VAL A 41 -2.16 0.21 -4.41
N VAL A 42 -2.77 0.46 -5.57
CA VAL A 42 -3.81 -0.37 -6.17
C VAL A 42 -3.22 -1.19 -7.30
N ARG A 43 -3.17 -2.51 -7.13
CA ARG A 43 -2.72 -3.45 -8.18
C ARG A 43 -3.91 -3.97 -9.00
N LYS A 44 -3.62 -4.41 -10.23
CA LYS A 44 -4.63 -5.03 -11.12
C LYS A 44 -4.99 -6.47 -10.74
N THR A 45 -4.27 -7.06 -9.78
CA THR A 45 -4.44 -8.42 -9.25
C THR A 45 -5.82 -8.64 -8.65
N LYS A 46 -6.49 -9.75 -9.00
CA LYS A 46 -7.84 -10.09 -8.52
C LYS A 46 -8.00 -11.59 -8.30
N GLY A 47 -8.91 -11.99 -7.42
CA GLY A 47 -9.31 -13.40 -7.25
C GLY A 47 -8.13 -14.33 -6.95
N SER A 48 -7.91 -15.34 -7.79
CA SER A 48 -6.82 -16.31 -7.60
C SER A 48 -5.44 -15.78 -7.96
N ASP A 49 -5.34 -14.64 -8.66
CA ASP A 49 -4.05 -14.07 -9.10
C ASP A 49 -3.13 -13.76 -7.91
N TRP A 50 -3.71 -13.55 -6.72
CA TRP A 50 -2.97 -13.33 -5.47
C TRP A 50 -2.06 -14.50 -5.07
N TYR A 51 -2.38 -15.71 -5.51
CA TYR A 51 -1.63 -16.92 -5.18
C TYR A 51 -0.62 -17.32 -6.27
N ASP A 52 -0.41 -16.47 -7.27
CA ASP A 52 0.63 -16.69 -8.28
C ASP A 52 2.00 -16.26 -7.73
N ASP A 53 2.77 -17.22 -7.22
CA ASP A 53 4.10 -16.97 -6.66
C ASP A 53 5.05 -16.27 -7.65
N ARG A 54 4.92 -16.55 -8.95
CA ARG A 54 5.79 -15.93 -9.97
C ARG A 54 5.53 -14.44 -10.10
N HIS A 55 4.30 -14.02 -9.85
CA HIS A 55 3.88 -12.63 -9.99
C HIS A 55 3.82 -11.89 -8.67
N CYS A 56 3.51 -12.57 -7.55
CA CYS A 56 3.18 -11.96 -6.26
C CYS A 56 4.25 -12.10 -5.17
N ALA A 57 5.29 -12.92 -5.36
CA ALA A 57 6.33 -13.14 -4.35
C ALA A 57 7.60 -12.27 -4.53
N SER A 58 7.61 -11.35 -5.49
CA SER A 58 8.77 -10.48 -5.74
C SER A 58 8.93 -9.43 -4.63
N PRO A 59 10.17 -9.07 -4.22
CA PRO A 59 10.41 -8.03 -3.21
C PRO A 59 9.85 -6.65 -3.61
N TYR A 60 9.64 -6.40 -4.91
CA TYR A 60 8.97 -5.18 -5.39
C TYR A 60 7.50 -5.08 -4.97
N TRP A 61 6.92 -6.14 -4.39
CA TRP A 61 5.57 -6.09 -3.83
C TRP A 61 5.49 -5.27 -2.54
N ILE A 62 6.53 -5.33 -1.74
CA ILE A 62 6.61 -4.66 -0.44
C ILE A 62 7.36 -3.33 -0.50
N ASP A 63 8.09 -3.04 -1.59
CA ASP A 63 8.93 -1.85 -1.74
C ASP A 63 8.19 -0.54 -1.42
N SER A 64 6.97 -0.36 -1.94
CA SER A 64 6.14 0.82 -1.65
C SER A 64 5.66 0.94 -0.20
N PHE A 65 5.90 -0.09 0.62
CA PHE A 65 5.48 -0.21 2.02
C PHE A 65 6.66 -0.32 2.99
N VAL A 66 7.89 -0.24 2.48
CA VAL A 66 9.11 -0.20 3.28
C VAL A 66 9.63 1.24 3.28
N ASP A 67 10.06 1.72 4.43
CA ASP A 67 10.72 3.01 4.57
C ASP A 67 12.21 2.84 4.84
N SER A 68 13.01 3.62 4.12
CA SER A 68 14.43 3.72 4.39
C SER A 68 14.67 4.76 5.49
N LYS A 69 15.18 4.30 6.63
CA LYS A 69 15.71 5.19 7.66
C LYS A 69 17.22 5.27 7.53
N THR A 70 17.72 6.37 6.96
CA THR A 70 19.16 6.62 6.87
C THR A 70 19.69 7.02 8.24
N ILE A 71 20.63 6.24 8.78
CA ILE A 71 21.28 6.50 10.08
C ILE A 71 22.75 6.81 9.82
N TRP A 72 23.20 7.95 10.33
CA TRP A 72 24.60 8.37 10.24
C TRP A 72 25.28 8.08 11.56
N HIS A 73 26.30 7.23 11.52
CA HIS A 73 27.24 7.02 12.63
C HIS A 73 28.64 7.48 12.23
N PRO A 74 29.46 7.99 13.16
CA PRO A 74 30.88 8.21 12.91
C PRO A 74 31.54 6.93 12.38
N SER A 75 32.32 7.04 11.31
CA SER A 75 33.14 5.95 10.77
C SER A 75 34.60 6.39 10.78
N SER A 76 35.51 5.50 11.19
CA SER A 76 36.97 5.74 11.22
C SER A 76 37.73 4.98 10.13
N THR A 77 37.01 4.51 9.10
CA THR A 77 37.60 3.95 7.87
C THR A 77 38.23 5.02 7.01
#